data_AF-A0AAU7QYV6-F1
#
_entry.id   AF-A0AAU7QYV6-F1
#
_cell.length_a   1.000
_cell.length_b   1.000
_cell.length_c   1.000
_cell.angle_alpha   90.00
_cell.angle_beta   90.00
_cell.angle_gamma   90.00
#
_symmetry.space_group_name_H-M   'P 1'
#
loop_
_entity.id
_entity.type
_entity.pdbx_description
1 polymer ?
#
loop_
_entity_poly.entity_id
_entity_poly.type
_entity_poly.pdbx_seq_one_letter_code
_entity_poly.pdbx_strand_id
1 'polypeptide(L)'
;MRFFKKKRDLSGDELAISGFLDDESELLNEALLDREWGAARRILAAADKEHFMYYVAVAAATPGVEEWIDGPIRAQPDDPLPLLIGGARAISWAGEARGDGWANTVPKDAWPVWFQRLELAENLLDQALDRHPALADAWRYKIALSRYRQLPAVERWRRFKRLIEIDPSHLFGHEEMLDCLLPKWGGSWDAAFRFARERTAACPATNVPLLIMKVHRNFRWEGENGENRYYQRPDVASETYDAAEQSFWHDDYETTTLTPILWNYFAFALTYGRYFKQACTLYDAIGSDFVRKQPWHTVEHYRTMRDWARKEAADPHYHDE
;
A
#
# COMPACT_ATOMS: atom_id res chain seq x y z
N MET A 1 4.69 -23.28 -5.28
CA MET A 1 4.58 -22.69 -6.62
C MET A 1 3.10 -22.66 -7.03
N ARG A 2 2.32 -21.69 -6.52
CA ARG A 2 0.93 -21.50 -6.96
C ARG A 2 0.98 -20.59 -8.18
N PHE A 3 0.70 -21.17 -9.33
CA PHE A 3 0.63 -20.46 -10.59
C PHE A 3 -0.54 -19.48 -10.56
N PHE A 4 -0.26 -18.18 -10.75
CA PHE A 4 -1.27 -17.20 -11.10
C PHE A 4 -2.02 -17.72 -12.32
N LYS A 5 -3.34 -17.92 -12.18
CA LYS A 5 -4.17 -18.43 -13.26
C LYS A 5 -4.38 -17.29 -14.25
N LYS A 6 -3.90 -17.48 -15.48
CA LYS A 6 -4.04 -16.54 -16.60
C LYS A 6 -5.52 -16.12 -16.71
N LYS A 7 -5.81 -14.81 -16.63
CA LYS A 7 -7.15 -14.27 -16.92
C LYS A 7 -7.55 -14.70 -18.34
N ARG A 8 -8.84 -15.02 -18.50
CA ARG A 8 -9.49 -15.44 -19.76
C ARG A 8 -9.05 -14.51 -20.90
N ASP A 9 -8.72 -15.11 -22.06
CA ASP A 9 -8.47 -14.43 -23.34
C ASP A 9 -9.57 -13.39 -23.61
N LEU A 10 -9.28 -12.13 -23.28
CA LEU A 10 -9.88 -10.98 -23.92
C LEU A 10 -9.09 -10.81 -25.21
N SER A 11 -9.71 -11.16 -26.32
CA SER A 11 -9.17 -10.90 -27.65
C SER A 11 -9.04 -9.38 -27.85
N GLY A 12 -7.84 -8.85 -27.63
CA GLY A 12 -7.50 -7.45 -27.86
C GLY A 12 -6.62 -6.88 -26.74
N ASP A 13 -5.65 -6.06 -27.13
CA ASP A 13 -4.62 -5.37 -26.36
C ASP A 13 -5.17 -4.35 -25.31
N GLU A 14 -6.24 -4.68 -24.60
CA GLU A 14 -6.97 -3.77 -23.74
C GLU A 14 -6.34 -3.67 -22.34
N LEU A 15 -5.27 -2.86 -22.25
CA LEU A 15 -4.70 -2.47 -20.95
C LEU A 15 -5.75 -1.72 -20.12
N ALA A 16 -6.01 -2.22 -18.91
CA ALA A 16 -6.86 -1.58 -17.92
C ALA A 16 -6.09 -1.42 -16.60
N ILE A 17 -6.44 -0.40 -15.81
CA ILE A 17 -5.99 -0.35 -14.40
C ILE A 17 -6.69 -1.50 -13.69
N SER A 18 -5.91 -2.47 -13.23
CA SER A 18 -6.44 -3.59 -12.47
C SER A 18 -6.91 -3.10 -11.09
N GLY A 19 -8.15 -3.42 -10.74
CA GLY A 19 -8.72 -3.12 -9.43
C GLY A 19 -8.14 -4.01 -8.31
N PHE A 20 -7.92 -5.28 -8.63
CA PHE A 20 -7.57 -6.35 -7.67
C PHE A 20 -6.24 -7.02 -8.04
N LEU A 21 -5.53 -7.60 -7.09
CA LEU A 21 -4.24 -8.28 -7.36
C LEU A 21 -4.42 -9.75 -7.72
N ASP A 22 -5.53 -10.35 -7.31
CA ASP A 22 -5.87 -11.74 -7.57
C ASP A 22 -7.40 -11.95 -7.56
N ASP A 23 -7.85 -13.09 -8.09
CA ASP A 23 -9.28 -13.43 -8.19
C ASP A 23 -9.94 -13.56 -6.80
N GLU A 24 -9.20 -13.97 -5.77
CA GLU A 24 -9.74 -14.11 -4.41
C GLU A 24 -10.06 -12.75 -3.77
N SER A 25 -9.29 -11.70 -4.06
CA SER A 25 -9.60 -10.34 -3.62
C SER A 25 -10.82 -9.73 -4.31
N GLU A 26 -11.07 -10.08 -5.58
CA GLU A 26 -12.28 -9.71 -6.29
C GLU A 26 -13.50 -10.43 -5.69
N LEU A 27 -13.40 -11.75 -5.48
CA LEU A 27 -14.44 -12.54 -4.81
C LEU A 27 -14.70 -12.09 -3.36
N LEU A 28 -13.66 -11.64 -2.65
CA LEU A 28 -13.81 -11.06 -1.31
C LEU A 28 -14.62 -9.78 -1.36
N ASN A 29 -14.31 -8.88 -2.30
CA ASN A 29 -15.05 -7.64 -2.47
C ASN A 29 -16.53 -7.91 -2.80
N GLU A 30 -16.81 -8.82 -3.73
CA GLU A 30 -18.17 -9.25 -4.08
C GLU A 30 -18.92 -9.81 -2.86
N ALA A 31 -18.31 -10.75 -2.12
CA ALA A 31 -18.91 -11.33 -0.93
C ALA A 31 -19.23 -10.28 0.16
N LEU A 32 -18.37 -9.26 0.31
CA LEU A 32 -18.61 -8.17 1.25
C LEU A 32 -19.74 -7.23 0.79
N LEU A 33 -19.84 -6.94 -0.51
CA LEU A 33 -20.95 -6.16 -1.08
C LEU A 33 -22.29 -6.89 -0.93
N ASP A 34 -22.28 -8.21 -1.11
CA ASP A 34 -23.45 -9.08 -0.97
C ASP A 34 -23.77 -9.43 0.50
N ARG A 35 -23.00 -8.92 1.47
CA ARG A 35 -23.14 -9.17 2.92
C ARG A 35 -22.97 -10.65 3.30
N GLU A 36 -22.28 -11.42 2.47
CA GLU A 36 -22.00 -12.85 2.64
C GLU A 36 -20.76 -13.07 3.52
N TRP A 37 -20.88 -12.73 4.82
CA TRP A 37 -19.77 -12.85 5.79
C TRP A 37 -19.13 -14.24 5.80
N GLY A 38 -19.92 -15.31 5.64
CA GLY A 38 -19.40 -16.68 5.61
C GLY A 38 -18.45 -16.95 4.43
N ALA A 39 -18.67 -16.31 3.28
CA ALA A 39 -17.77 -16.39 2.14
C ALA A 39 -16.53 -15.51 2.35
N ALA A 40 -16.72 -14.24 2.73
CA ALA A 40 -15.63 -13.31 3.00
C ALA A 40 -14.67 -13.84 4.07
N ARG A 41 -15.21 -14.35 5.18
CA ARG A 41 -14.43 -14.94 6.27
C ARG A 41 -13.61 -16.16 5.83
N ARG A 42 -14.13 -17.00 4.93
CA ARG A 42 -13.38 -18.16 4.43
C ARG A 42 -12.15 -17.73 3.63
N ILE A 43 -12.28 -16.70 2.79
CA ILE A 43 -11.17 -16.15 2.01
C ILE A 43 -10.13 -15.55 2.97
N LEU A 44 -10.57 -14.69 3.89
CA LEU A 44 -9.69 -14.06 4.89
C LEU A 44 -8.98 -15.09 5.77
N ALA A 45 -9.67 -16.11 6.27
CA ALA A 45 -9.09 -17.10 7.17
C ALA A 45 -8.15 -18.11 6.48
N ALA A 46 -8.24 -18.26 5.16
CA ALA A 46 -7.37 -19.15 4.37
C ALA A 46 -6.11 -18.45 3.84
N ALA A 47 -6.07 -17.12 3.90
CA ALA A 47 -4.98 -16.31 3.39
C ALA A 47 -3.69 -16.51 4.21
N ASP A 48 -2.54 -16.54 3.53
CA ASP A 48 -1.25 -16.36 4.20
C ASP A 48 -1.08 -14.90 4.67
N LYS A 49 0.01 -14.59 5.36
CA LYS A 49 0.25 -13.27 5.96
C LYS A 49 0.15 -12.11 4.96
N GLU A 50 0.62 -12.28 3.72
CA GLU A 50 0.65 -11.18 2.75
C GLU A 50 -0.67 -11.03 2.02
N HIS A 51 -1.31 -12.13 1.65
CA HIS A 51 -2.68 -12.10 1.15
C HIS A 51 -3.62 -11.51 2.20
N PHE A 52 -3.47 -11.90 3.47
CA PHE A 52 -4.30 -11.38 4.56
C PHE A 52 -4.16 -9.86 4.69
N MET A 53 -2.94 -9.35 4.74
CA MET A 53 -2.66 -7.90 4.79
C MET A 53 -3.31 -7.15 3.60
N TYR A 54 -3.29 -7.73 2.39
CA TYR A 54 -3.97 -7.17 1.22
C TYR A 54 -5.49 -7.25 1.30
N TYR A 55 -6.03 -8.40 1.71
CA TYR A 55 -7.46 -8.66 1.79
C TYR A 55 -8.15 -7.82 2.87
N VAL A 56 -7.46 -7.55 3.98
CA VAL A 56 -7.96 -6.58 4.97
C VAL A 56 -8.04 -5.17 4.35
N ALA A 57 -7.07 -4.77 3.52
CA ALA A 57 -7.12 -3.49 2.83
C ALA A 57 -8.28 -3.43 1.82
N VAL A 58 -8.55 -4.52 1.10
CA VAL A 58 -9.72 -4.66 0.21
C VAL A 58 -11.01 -4.53 1.00
N ALA A 59 -11.13 -5.23 2.12
CA ALA A 59 -12.31 -5.18 2.97
C ALA A 59 -12.53 -3.78 3.57
N ALA A 60 -11.46 -3.11 4.00
CA ALA A 60 -11.51 -1.73 4.47
C ALA A 60 -11.99 -0.76 3.38
N ALA A 61 -11.61 -1.00 2.12
CA ALA A 61 -11.99 -0.18 0.98
C ALA A 61 -13.38 -0.51 0.41
N THR A 62 -14.04 -1.58 0.88
CA THR A 62 -15.35 -2.01 0.37
C THR A 62 -16.48 -1.24 1.07
N PRO A 63 -17.23 -0.38 0.37
CA PRO A 63 -18.30 0.41 0.98
C PRO A 63 -19.48 -0.45 1.45
N GLY A 64 -20.20 0.01 2.46
CA GLY A 64 -21.39 -0.65 3.00
C GLY A 64 -21.10 -1.74 4.04
N VAL A 65 -19.84 -2.18 4.22
CA VAL A 65 -19.44 -3.12 5.28
C VAL A 65 -19.80 -2.60 6.67
N GLU A 66 -19.65 -1.29 6.89
CA GLU A 66 -20.02 -0.57 8.11
C GLU A 66 -21.49 -0.73 8.51
N GLU A 67 -22.38 -1.06 7.57
CA GLU A 67 -23.82 -1.16 7.82
C GLU A 67 -24.23 -2.50 8.45
N TRP A 68 -23.41 -3.55 8.30
CA TRP A 68 -23.80 -4.91 8.64
C TRP A 68 -22.75 -5.71 9.42
N ILE A 69 -21.49 -5.27 9.48
CA ILE A 69 -20.40 -5.99 10.17
C ILE A 69 -20.65 -6.23 11.67
N ASP A 70 -21.49 -5.41 12.30
CA ASP A 70 -21.96 -5.60 13.68
C ASP A 70 -22.67 -6.94 13.91
N GLY A 71 -23.33 -7.49 12.88
CA GLY A 71 -23.96 -8.82 12.94
C GLY A 71 -22.93 -9.92 13.22
N PRO A 72 -21.93 -10.11 12.34
CA PRO A 72 -20.78 -10.95 12.58
C PRO A 72 -20.06 -10.72 13.91
N ILE A 73 -19.82 -9.47 14.31
CA ILE A 73 -19.18 -9.14 15.59
C ILE A 73 -19.97 -9.74 16.77
N ARG A 74 -21.30 -9.61 16.77
CA ARG A 74 -22.15 -10.19 17.82
C ARG A 74 -22.25 -11.71 17.74
N ALA A 75 -22.29 -12.27 16.53
CA ALA A 75 -22.43 -13.70 16.31
C ALA A 75 -21.14 -14.49 16.61
N GLN A 76 -19.98 -13.82 16.56
CA GLN A 76 -18.66 -14.43 16.72
C GLN A 76 -17.85 -13.63 17.77
N PRO A 77 -18.29 -13.59 19.03
CA PRO A 77 -17.75 -12.66 20.04
C PRO A 77 -16.28 -12.90 20.40
N ASP A 78 -15.74 -14.09 20.11
CA ASP A 78 -14.33 -14.44 20.37
C ASP A 78 -13.45 -14.33 19.11
N ASP A 79 -14.04 -14.14 17.93
CA ASP A 79 -13.30 -14.01 16.67
C ASP A 79 -12.83 -12.55 16.50
N PRO A 80 -11.50 -12.28 16.44
CA PRO A 80 -11.00 -10.93 16.25
C PRO A 80 -11.19 -10.43 14.81
N LEU A 81 -11.45 -11.31 13.84
CA LEU A 81 -11.51 -10.95 12.43
C LEU A 81 -12.64 -9.96 12.08
N PRO A 82 -13.92 -10.16 12.48
CA PRO A 82 -14.97 -9.17 12.18
C PRO A 82 -14.70 -7.81 12.86
N LEU A 83 -14.05 -7.80 14.03
CA LEU A 83 -13.62 -6.57 14.71
C LEU A 83 -12.51 -5.85 13.92
N LEU A 84 -11.50 -6.59 13.42
CA LEU A 84 -10.46 -6.03 12.57
C LEU A 84 -11.05 -5.42 11.30
N ILE A 85 -11.93 -6.15 10.60
CA ILE A 85 -12.55 -5.66 9.37
C ILE A 85 -13.42 -4.42 9.65
N GLY A 86 -14.23 -4.46 10.72
CA GLY A 86 -15.03 -3.31 11.14
C GLY A 86 -14.18 -2.09 11.48
N GLY A 87 -13.09 -2.27 12.23
CA GLY A 87 -12.17 -1.20 12.61
C GLY A 87 -11.44 -0.60 11.41
N ALA A 88 -10.94 -1.45 10.51
CA ALA A 88 -10.30 -1.04 9.27
C ALA A 88 -11.27 -0.28 8.35
N ARG A 89 -12.49 -0.79 8.19
CA ARG A 89 -13.55 -0.11 7.41
C ARG A 89 -13.94 1.23 8.02
N ALA A 90 -14.06 1.33 9.35
CA ALA A 90 -14.43 2.58 10.01
C ALA A 90 -13.42 3.71 9.75
N ILE A 91 -12.13 3.39 9.54
CA ILE A 91 -11.11 4.38 9.12
C ILE A 91 -11.37 4.86 7.69
N SER A 92 -11.60 3.94 6.74
CA SER A 92 -11.93 4.31 5.35
C SER A 92 -13.23 5.11 5.27
N TRP A 93 -14.23 4.69 6.04
CA TRP A 93 -15.52 5.36 6.15
C TRP A 93 -15.39 6.76 6.77
N ALA A 94 -14.47 6.97 7.72
CA ALA A 94 -14.11 8.32 8.15
C ALA A 94 -13.58 9.13 6.96
N GLY A 95 -12.63 8.56 6.20
CA GLY A 95 -12.14 9.02 4.88
C GLY A 95 -13.20 9.67 4.02
N GLU A 96 -14.23 8.88 3.72
CA GLU A 96 -15.33 9.24 2.82
C GLU A 96 -16.14 10.44 3.32
N ALA A 97 -16.35 10.59 4.64
CA ALA A 97 -17.03 11.77 5.20
C ALA A 97 -16.20 13.05 5.08
N ARG A 98 -14.88 12.96 5.24
CA ARG A 98 -13.97 14.11 5.14
C ARG A 98 -13.77 14.54 3.67
N GLY A 99 -13.83 13.58 2.76
CA GLY A 99 -13.48 13.74 1.35
C GLY A 99 -11.98 13.87 1.11
N ASP A 100 -11.59 13.91 -0.16
CA ASP A 100 -10.18 13.91 -0.60
C ASP A 100 -9.51 15.30 -0.55
N GLY A 101 -10.22 16.31 -0.06
CA GLY A 101 -9.72 17.68 0.03
C GLY A 101 -8.58 17.85 1.04
N TRP A 102 -7.81 18.93 0.88
CA TRP A 102 -6.86 19.40 1.89
C TRP A 102 -7.61 19.77 3.18
N ALA A 103 -6.95 19.70 4.34
CA ALA A 103 -7.62 19.93 5.62
C ALA A 103 -8.35 21.29 5.71
N ASN A 104 -7.83 22.33 5.05
CA ASN A 104 -8.44 23.65 4.98
C ASN A 104 -9.63 23.76 3.99
N THR A 105 -9.88 22.74 3.16
CA THR A 105 -11.01 22.67 2.22
C THR A 105 -12.14 21.76 2.71
N VAL A 106 -11.97 21.09 3.84
CA VAL A 106 -12.97 20.17 4.41
C VAL A 106 -14.09 20.97 5.11
N PRO A 107 -15.38 20.71 4.80
CA PRO A 107 -16.51 21.31 5.51
C PRO A 107 -16.43 21.11 7.03
N LYS A 108 -16.80 22.14 7.80
CA LYS A 108 -16.64 22.11 9.27
C LYS A 108 -17.45 21.00 9.95
N ASP A 109 -18.61 20.67 9.39
CA ASP A 109 -19.53 19.63 9.83
C ASP A 109 -19.07 18.19 9.51
N ALA A 110 -18.09 18.01 8.60
CA ALA A 110 -17.48 16.71 8.34
C ALA A 110 -16.55 16.24 9.48
N TRP A 111 -15.96 17.17 10.25
CA TRP A 111 -14.98 16.84 11.29
C TRP A 111 -15.55 16.06 12.49
N PRO A 112 -16.73 16.39 13.05
CA PRO A 112 -17.34 15.57 14.09
C PRO A 112 -17.57 14.13 13.65
N VAL A 113 -18.08 13.93 12.42
CA VAL A 113 -18.33 12.60 11.85
C VAL A 113 -17.02 11.85 11.64
N TRP A 114 -15.99 12.52 11.12
CA TRP A 114 -14.65 11.98 11.00
C TRP A 114 -14.14 11.43 12.35
N PHE A 115 -14.12 12.25 13.39
CA PHE A 115 -13.58 11.84 14.69
C PHE A 115 -14.42 10.74 15.35
N GLN A 116 -15.74 10.79 15.23
CA GLN A 116 -16.63 9.74 15.73
C GLN A 116 -16.30 8.38 15.10
N ARG A 117 -16.09 8.34 13.77
CA ARG A 117 -15.74 7.11 13.06
C ARG A 117 -14.33 6.60 13.39
N LEU A 118 -13.37 7.50 13.64
CA LEU A 118 -12.05 7.11 14.14
C LEU A 118 -12.08 6.57 15.57
N GLU A 119 -12.99 7.06 16.42
CA GLU A 119 -13.19 6.52 17.76
C GLU A 119 -13.79 5.11 17.70
N LEU A 120 -14.80 4.90 16.85
CA LEU A 120 -15.34 3.58 16.57
C LEU A 120 -14.22 2.63 16.10
N ALA A 121 -13.39 3.07 15.14
CA ALA A 121 -12.27 2.28 14.65
C ALA A 121 -11.30 1.87 15.76
N GLU A 122 -10.88 2.82 16.60
CA GLU A 122 -9.96 2.56 17.71
C GLU A 122 -10.57 1.53 18.68
N ASN A 123 -11.84 1.68 19.04
CA ASN A 123 -12.54 0.76 19.97
C ASN A 123 -12.67 -0.66 19.41
N LEU A 124 -12.92 -0.81 18.10
CA LEU A 124 -12.99 -2.13 17.45
C LEU A 124 -11.60 -2.80 17.38
N LEU A 125 -10.57 -2.01 17.06
CA LEU A 125 -9.20 -2.52 16.97
C LEU A 125 -8.62 -2.87 18.35
N ASP A 126 -8.96 -2.11 19.39
CA ASP A 126 -8.60 -2.46 20.77
C ASP A 126 -9.25 -3.78 21.18
N GLN A 127 -10.53 -3.96 20.89
CA GLN A 127 -11.22 -5.23 21.12
C GLN A 127 -10.64 -6.40 20.31
N ALA A 128 -10.19 -6.17 19.08
CA ALA A 128 -9.53 -7.19 18.27
C ALA A 128 -8.16 -7.57 18.89
N LEU A 129 -7.41 -6.59 19.39
CA LEU A 129 -6.11 -6.79 20.02
C LEU A 129 -6.20 -7.40 21.42
N ASP A 130 -7.26 -7.12 22.19
CA ASP A 130 -7.53 -7.78 23.47
C ASP A 130 -7.73 -9.29 23.28
N ARG A 131 -8.38 -9.70 22.18
CA ARG A 131 -8.58 -11.10 21.81
C ARG A 131 -7.34 -11.74 21.21
N HIS A 132 -6.65 -11.00 20.33
CA HIS A 132 -5.47 -11.48 19.64
C HIS A 132 -4.38 -10.39 19.57
N PRO A 133 -3.51 -10.30 20.60
CA PRO A 133 -2.48 -9.26 20.68
C PRO A 133 -1.39 -9.32 19.60
N ALA A 134 -1.32 -10.42 18.85
CA ALA A 134 -0.38 -10.65 17.74
C ALA A 134 -1.01 -10.39 16.35
N LEU A 135 -2.16 -9.70 16.29
CA LEU A 135 -2.82 -9.37 15.03
C LEU A 135 -2.13 -8.17 14.35
N ALA A 136 -1.19 -8.44 13.44
CA ALA A 136 -0.36 -7.42 12.81
C ALA A 136 -1.16 -6.31 12.10
N ASP A 137 -2.17 -6.65 11.30
CA ASP A 137 -2.99 -5.64 10.63
C ASP A 137 -3.76 -4.74 11.60
N ALA A 138 -4.15 -5.23 12.78
CA ALA A 138 -4.75 -4.34 13.78
C ALA A 138 -3.75 -3.29 14.27
N TRP A 139 -2.48 -3.67 14.46
CA TRP A 139 -1.42 -2.71 14.77
C TRP A 139 -1.14 -1.73 13.64
N ARG A 140 -1.17 -2.17 12.36
CA ARG A 140 -1.10 -1.28 11.20
C ARG A 140 -2.17 -0.19 11.27
N TYR A 141 -3.43 -0.55 11.45
CA TYR A 141 -4.52 0.44 11.52
C TYR A 141 -4.44 1.31 12.79
N LYS A 142 -3.93 0.78 13.91
CA LYS A 142 -3.61 1.58 15.09
C LYS A 142 -2.52 2.63 14.79
N ILE A 143 -1.51 2.33 13.97
CA ILE A 143 -0.52 3.33 13.55
C ILE A 143 -1.19 4.43 12.71
N ALA A 144 -2.06 4.06 11.76
CA ALA A 144 -2.85 5.00 10.98
C ALA A 144 -3.69 5.93 11.87
N LEU A 145 -4.37 5.36 12.88
CA LEU A 145 -5.15 6.14 13.85
C LEU A 145 -4.30 7.10 14.67
N SER A 146 -3.06 6.74 15.01
CA SER A 146 -2.16 7.67 15.69
C SER A 146 -1.85 8.92 14.86
N ARG A 147 -1.75 8.79 13.53
CA ARG A 147 -1.64 9.94 12.62
C ARG A 147 -2.94 10.74 12.58
N TYR A 148 -4.06 10.09 12.31
CA TYR A 148 -5.34 10.77 12.11
C TYR A 148 -5.90 11.44 13.36
N ARG A 149 -5.61 10.88 14.54
CA ARG A 149 -5.96 11.45 15.85
C ARG A 149 -4.86 12.33 16.44
N GLN A 150 -3.78 12.56 15.70
CA GLN A 150 -2.64 13.41 16.09
C GLN A 150 -2.03 13.00 17.44
N LEU A 151 -1.90 11.69 17.67
CA LEU A 151 -1.32 11.17 18.90
C LEU A 151 0.19 11.52 18.99
N PRO A 152 0.74 11.64 20.21
CA PRO A 152 2.16 11.91 20.41
C PRO A 152 3.07 10.90 19.71
N ALA A 153 4.26 11.34 19.31
CA ALA A 153 5.22 10.50 18.60
C ALA A 153 5.59 9.21 19.37
N VAL A 154 5.64 9.26 20.71
CA VAL A 154 5.91 8.08 21.55
C VAL A 154 4.90 6.96 21.32
N GLU A 155 3.62 7.30 21.13
CA GLU A 155 2.55 6.32 20.92
C GLU A 155 2.59 5.74 19.50
N ARG A 156 2.92 6.57 18.49
CA ARG A 156 3.20 6.12 17.13
C ARG A 156 4.31 5.06 17.10
N TRP A 157 5.44 5.37 17.73
CA TRP A 157 6.58 4.46 17.80
C TRP A 157 6.29 3.21 18.63
N ARG A 158 5.53 3.30 19.72
CA ARG A 158 5.13 2.12 20.52
C ARG A 158 4.32 1.13 19.67
N ARG A 159 3.32 1.62 18.94
CA ARG A 159 2.49 0.79 18.03
C ARG A 159 3.32 0.18 16.90
N PHE A 160 4.22 0.97 16.28
CA PHE A 160 5.10 0.46 15.23
C PHE A 160 6.09 -0.59 15.74
N LYS A 161 6.71 -0.39 16.90
CA LYS A 161 7.58 -1.39 17.54
C LYS A 161 6.83 -2.70 17.76
N ARG A 162 5.60 -2.61 18.26
CA ARG A 162 4.77 -3.81 18.48
C ARG A 162 4.43 -4.54 17.19
N LEU A 163 4.14 -3.81 16.10
CA LEU A 163 3.92 -4.40 14.79
C LEU A 163 5.16 -5.19 14.32
N ILE A 164 6.35 -4.58 14.36
CA ILE A 164 7.56 -5.22 13.81
C ILE A 164 8.12 -6.34 14.70
N GLU A 165 7.70 -6.43 15.97
CA GLU A 165 7.92 -7.63 16.80
C GLU A 165 7.11 -8.85 16.30
N ILE A 166 5.95 -8.60 15.68
CA ILE A 166 5.04 -9.65 15.18
C ILE A 166 5.40 -10.00 13.74
N ASP A 167 5.50 -9.00 12.87
CA ASP A 167 5.88 -9.13 11.47
C ASP A 167 6.88 -8.03 11.09
N PRO A 168 8.19 -8.33 11.16
CA PRO A 168 9.25 -7.38 10.83
C PRO A 168 9.17 -6.82 9.41
N SER A 169 8.50 -7.53 8.49
CA SER A 169 8.41 -7.23 7.06
C SER A 169 7.06 -6.67 6.61
N HIS A 170 6.17 -6.34 7.56
CA HIS A 170 4.79 -5.94 7.28
C HIS A 170 4.69 -4.65 6.45
N LEU A 171 4.62 -4.75 5.12
CA LEU A 171 4.74 -3.62 4.20
C LEU A 171 3.80 -2.47 4.54
N PHE A 172 2.51 -2.71 4.62
CA PHE A 172 1.55 -1.62 4.80
C PHE A 172 1.64 -0.96 6.18
N GLY A 173 2.18 -1.65 7.18
CA GLY A 173 2.40 -1.04 8.49
C GLY A 173 3.66 -0.17 8.52
N HIS A 174 4.67 -0.53 7.72
CA HIS A 174 5.79 0.36 7.43
C HIS A 174 5.34 1.60 6.64
N GLU A 175 4.44 1.45 5.66
CA GLU A 175 3.88 2.59 4.92
C GLU A 175 3.12 3.55 5.86
N GLU A 176 2.27 3.04 6.77
CA GLU A 176 1.57 3.88 7.75
C GLU A 176 2.53 4.62 8.68
N MET A 177 3.64 3.98 9.07
CA MET A 177 4.66 4.63 9.90
C MET A 177 5.47 5.66 9.10
N LEU A 178 5.82 5.39 7.84
CA LEU A 178 6.46 6.37 6.97
C LEU A 178 5.57 7.61 6.84
N ASP A 179 4.28 7.42 6.58
CA ASP A 179 3.28 8.47 6.49
C ASP A 179 3.19 9.30 7.78
N CYS A 180 3.28 8.67 8.95
CA CYS A 180 3.34 9.37 10.24
C CYS A 180 4.54 10.32 10.38
N LEU A 181 5.63 10.08 9.64
CA LEU A 181 6.87 10.84 9.71
C LEU A 181 6.98 11.94 8.65
N LEU A 182 6.04 12.02 7.71
CA LEU A 182 6.03 13.07 6.69
C LEU A 182 5.72 14.45 7.31
N PRO A 183 6.28 15.56 6.77
CA PRO A 183 6.04 16.91 7.30
C PRO A 183 4.58 17.32 7.38
N LYS A 184 3.75 16.94 6.39
CA LYS A 184 2.30 17.19 6.39
C LYS A 184 1.55 16.58 7.59
N TRP A 185 2.16 15.64 8.31
CA TRP A 185 1.62 14.98 9.50
C TRP A 185 2.43 15.31 10.78
N GLY A 186 3.17 16.42 10.76
CA GLY A 186 3.96 16.91 11.89
C GLY A 186 5.30 16.21 12.09
N GLY A 187 5.79 15.48 11.08
CA GLY A 187 7.14 14.90 11.07
C GLY A 187 8.16 15.78 10.34
N SER A 188 9.20 15.17 9.77
CA SER A 188 10.23 15.84 8.97
C SER A 188 10.76 14.95 7.86
N TRP A 189 11.25 15.55 6.77
CA TRP A 189 11.85 14.78 5.67
C TRP A 189 13.05 13.96 6.13
N ASP A 190 13.92 14.52 6.97
CA ASP A 190 15.07 13.80 7.54
C ASP A 190 14.63 12.54 8.30
N ALA A 191 13.55 12.64 9.09
CA ALA A 191 13.02 11.49 9.81
C ALA A 191 12.42 10.44 8.86
N ALA A 192 11.70 10.87 7.83
CA ALA A 192 11.09 9.99 6.84
C ALA A 192 12.14 9.25 5.99
N PHE A 193 13.15 9.96 5.48
CA PHE A 193 14.24 9.35 4.70
C PHE A 193 15.08 8.40 5.56
N ARG A 194 15.47 8.83 6.77
CA ARG A 194 16.19 7.96 7.71
C ARG A 194 15.40 6.69 7.98
N PHE A 195 14.10 6.80 8.26
CA PHE A 195 13.24 5.66 8.49
C PHE A 195 13.19 4.72 7.28
N ALA A 196 12.93 5.23 6.08
CA ALA A 196 12.88 4.41 4.88
C ALA A 196 14.19 3.64 4.64
N ARG A 197 15.35 4.31 4.80
CA ARG A 197 16.69 3.72 4.66
C ARG A 197 16.97 2.66 5.71
N GLU A 198 16.74 2.97 6.99
CA GLU A 198 16.95 2.02 8.11
C GLU A 198 16.07 0.77 7.97
N ARG A 199 14.81 0.93 7.55
CA ARG A 199 13.89 -0.20 7.38
C ARG A 199 14.22 -1.03 6.14
N THR A 200 14.67 -0.40 5.06
CA THR A 200 15.16 -1.10 3.85
C THR A 200 16.37 -1.97 4.20
N ALA A 201 17.39 -1.40 4.87
CA ALA A 201 18.57 -2.14 5.29
C ALA A 201 18.28 -3.26 6.31
N ALA A 202 17.26 -3.08 7.15
CA ALA A 202 16.85 -4.10 8.13
C ALA A 202 16.00 -5.23 7.54
N CYS A 203 15.44 -5.05 6.35
CA CYS A 203 14.52 -6.00 5.70
C CYS A 203 14.81 -6.16 4.20
N PRO A 204 16.06 -6.51 3.80
CA PRO A 204 16.35 -6.84 2.41
C PRO A 204 15.62 -8.13 2.01
N ALA A 205 15.51 -8.38 0.71
CA ALA A 205 14.76 -9.50 0.13
C ALA A 205 13.27 -9.52 0.53
N THR A 206 12.71 -8.35 0.88
CA THR A 206 11.28 -8.21 1.19
C THR A 206 10.64 -7.11 0.35
N ASN A 207 9.36 -6.83 0.63
CA ASN A 207 8.63 -5.73 0.03
C ASN A 207 8.93 -4.36 0.67
N VAL A 208 9.55 -4.32 1.86
CA VAL A 208 9.83 -3.09 2.62
C VAL A 208 10.70 -2.05 1.88
N PRO A 209 11.67 -2.41 1.01
CA PRO A 209 12.43 -1.42 0.23
C PRO A 209 11.56 -0.50 -0.64
N LEU A 210 10.29 -0.84 -0.90
CA LEU A 210 9.32 0.06 -1.51
C LEU A 210 9.20 1.42 -0.79
N LEU A 211 9.53 1.48 0.50
CA LEU A 211 9.52 2.74 1.27
C LEU A 211 10.42 3.81 0.64
N ILE A 212 11.55 3.42 0.02
CA ILE A 212 12.43 4.36 -0.69
C ILE A 212 11.65 5.05 -1.81
N MET A 213 10.88 4.29 -2.59
CA MET A 213 10.04 4.86 -3.66
C MET A 213 8.96 5.77 -3.10
N LYS A 214 8.33 5.38 -1.99
CA LYS A 214 7.26 6.14 -1.34
C LYS A 214 7.78 7.46 -0.77
N VAL A 215 8.95 7.49 -0.13
CA VAL A 215 9.51 8.71 0.46
C VAL A 215 9.97 9.68 -0.64
N HIS A 216 10.69 9.22 -1.67
CA HIS A 216 11.09 10.06 -2.79
C HIS A 216 9.89 10.62 -3.54
N ARG A 217 8.83 9.81 -3.74
CA ARG A 217 7.61 10.29 -4.40
C ARG A 217 6.89 11.36 -3.59
N ASN A 218 6.77 11.20 -2.27
CA ASN A 218 6.19 12.22 -1.41
C ASN A 218 7.06 13.49 -1.40
N PHE A 219 8.39 13.34 -1.29
CA PHE A 219 9.33 14.45 -1.31
C PHE A 219 9.26 15.22 -2.63
N ARG A 220 9.23 14.54 -3.77
CA ARG A 220 9.07 15.16 -5.09
C ARG A 220 7.76 15.95 -5.22
N TRP A 221 6.67 15.40 -4.68
CA TRP A 221 5.35 16.02 -4.78
C TRP A 221 5.22 17.28 -3.91
N GLU A 222 5.85 17.29 -2.74
CA GLU A 222 5.72 18.36 -1.76
C GLU A 222 6.91 19.33 -1.72
N GLY A 223 8.10 18.90 -2.17
CA GLY A 223 9.38 19.53 -1.90
C GLY A 223 9.86 20.52 -2.96
N GLU A 224 9.66 20.25 -4.26
CA GLU A 224 10.08 21.16 -5.34
C GLU A 224 9.53 20.66 -6.70
N ASN A 225 8.52 21.38 -7.21
CA ASN A 225 8.03 21.48 -8.60
C ASN A 225 8.29 20.30 -9.56
N GLY A 226 7.67 19.13 -9.35
CA GLY A 226 7.10 18.35 -10.47
C GLY A 226 8.04 17.85 -11.59
N GLU A 227 9.35 18.08 -11.52
CA GLU A 227 10.25 17.91 -12.65
C GLU A 227 10.69 16.45 -12.77
N ASN A 228 10.70 15.96 -14.01
CA ASN A 228 11.30 14.68 -14.40
C ASN A 228 12.76 14.57 -13.90
N ARG A 229 13.42 15.71 -13.64
CA ARG A 229 14.83 15.81 -13.21
C ARG A 229 15.10 15.33 -11.78
N TYR A 230 14.11 15.26 -10.89
CA TYR A 230 14.38 14.85 -9.50
C TYR A 230 14.97 13.43 -9.42
N TYR A 231 14.36 12.47 -10.11
CA TYR A 231 14.87 11.10 -10.19
C TYR A 231 16.13 10.98 -11.05
N GLN A 232 16.49 12.00 -11.84
CA GLN A 232 17.73 12.04 -12.62
C GLN A 232 18.92 12.54 -11.79
N ARG A 233 18.71 12.98 -10.56
CA ARG A 233 19.83 13.28 -9.67
C ARG A 233 20.59 11.98 -9.38
N PRO A 234 21.92 11.93 -9.52
CA PRO A 234 22.68 10.69 -9.35
C PRO A 234 22.44 9.99 -8.01
N ASP A 235 22.27 10.75 -6.92
CA ASP A 235 21.98 10.22 -5.59
C ASP A 235 20.62 9.51 -5.52
N VAL A 236 19.58 10.09 -6.15
CA VAL A 236 18.22 9.52 -6.16
C VAL A 236 18.11 8.34 -7.13
N ALA A 237 18.79 8.44 -8.28
CA ALA A 237 18.83 7.41 -9.30
C ALA A 237 19.47 6.12 -8.73
N SER A 238 20.67 6.26 -8.15
CA SER A 238 21.37 5.14 -7.50
C SER A 238 20.57 4.56 -6.34
N GLU A 239 20.01 5.40 -5.45
CA GLU A 239 19.21 4.92 -4.31
C GLU A 239 17.95 4.16 -4.76
N THR A 240 17.38 4.53 -5.92
CA THR A 240 16.26 3.81 -6.53
C THR A 240 16.67 2.44 -7.03
N TYR A 241 17.82 2.34 -7.68
CA TYR A 241 18.36 1.08 -8.17
C TYR A 241 18.73 0.14 -7.01
N ASP A 242 19.49 0.64 -6.02
CA ASP A 242 19.92 -0.13 -4.85
C ASP A 242 18.72 -0.66 -4.04
N ALA A 243 17.61 0.10 -3.99
CA ALA A 243 16.38 -0.35 -3.34
C ALA A 243 15.69 -1.49 -4.09
N ALA A 244 15.81 -1.55 -5.42
CA ALA A 244 15.30 -2.66 -6.23
C ALA A 244 16.16 -3.92 -6.03
N GLU A 245 17.49 -3.76 -5.97
CA GLU A 245 18.44 -4.83 -5.62
C GLU A 245 18.22 -5.40 -4.22
N GLN A 246 17.82 -4.56 -3.26
CA GLN A 246 17.44 -5.02 -1.93
C GLN A 246 16.02 -5.63 -1.88
N SER A 247 15.27 -5.63 -2.99
CA SER A 247 13.89 -6.12 -3.07
C SER A 247 13.77 -7.23 -4.11
N PHE A 248 12.92 -7.06 -5.14
CA PHE A 248 12.60 -8.11 -6.12
C PHE A 248 13.75 -8.52 -7.05
N TRP A 249 14.89 -7.84 -7.02
CA TRP A 249 16.12 -8.31 -7.68
C TRP A 249 17.10 -8.98 -6.72
N HIS A 250 16.81 -9.02 -5.43
CA HIS A 250 17.61 -9.77 -4.48
C HIS A 250 17.46 -11.29 -4.73
N ASP A 251 18.54 -12.04 -4.67
CA ASP A 251 18.54 -13.50 -4.94
C ASP A 251 17.58 -14.28 -4.01
N ASP A 252 17.51 -13.86 -2.73
CA ASP A 252 16.62 -14.47 -1.73
C ASP A 252 15.16 -13.96 -1.78
N TYR A 253 14.80 -13.08 -2.72
CA TYR A 253 13.45 -12.54 -2.78
C TYR A 253 12.46 -13.57 -3.36
N GLU A 254 11.44 -13.88 -2.59
CA GLU A 254 10.30 -14.67 -3.06
C GLU A 254 9.24 -13.74 -3.66
N THR A 255 8.80 -14.01 -4.90
CA THR A 255 7.69 -13.25 -5.51
C THR A 255 6.38 -13.54 -4.78
N THR A 256 5.65 -12.47 -4.47
CA THR A 256 4.44 -12.49 -3.64
C THR A 256 3.29 -11.74 -4.33
N THR A 257 2.09 -11.84 -3.76
CA THR A 257 0.90 -11.12 -4.26
C THR A 257 1.08 -9.61 -4.29
N LEU A 258 1.99 -9.07 -3.48
CA LEU A 258 2.26 -7.64 -3.43
C LEU A 258 3.34 -7.19 -4.42
N THR A 259 4.16 -8.09 -4.95
CA THR A 259 5.24 -7.74 -5.90
C THR A 259 4.77 -6.87 -7.08
N PRO A 260 3.57 -7.10 -7.67
CA PRO A 260 3.03 -6.19 -8.68
C PRO A 260 2.95 -4.72 -8.27
N ILE A 261 2.68 -4.42 -6.99
CA ILE A 261 2.70 -3.04 -6.49
C ILE A 261 4.11 -2.46 -6.64
N LEU A 262 5.13 -3.22 -6.24
CA LEU A 262 6.52 -2.78 -6.29
C LEU A 262 6.94 -2.50 -7.73
N TRP A 263 6.71 -3.43 -8.66
CA TRP A 263 7.07 -3.24 -10.06
C TRP A 263 6.52 -1.93 -10.62
N ASN A 264 5.27 -1.58 -10.31
CA ASN A 264 4.66 -0.34 -10.77
C ASN A 264 5.37 0.91 -10.21
N TYR A 265 5.75 0.93 -8.93
CA TYR A 265 6.46 2.05 -8.32
C TYR A 265 7.91 2.16 -8.80
N PHE A 266 8.61 1.03 -8.94
CA PHE A 266 9.99 1.01 -9.39
C PHE A 266 10.11 1.30 -10.89
N ALA A 267 9.23 0.76 -11.74
CA ALA A 267 9.20 1.09 -13.16
C ALA A 267 9.03 2.60 -13.37
N PHE A 268 8.17 3.24 -12.58
CA PHE A 268 7.99 4.69 -12.60
C PHE A 268 9.28 5.44 -12.25
N ALA A 269 9.91 5.10 -11.13
CA ALA A 269 11.10 5.79 -10.65
C ALA A 269 12.32 5.55 -11.57
N LEU A 270 12.57 4.30 -11.98
CA LEU A 270 13.66 3.91 -12.87
C LEU A 270 13.53 4.56 -14.26
N THR A 271 12.31 4.68 -14.79
CA THR A 271 12.09 5.36 -16.07
C THR A 271 12.44 6.84 -15.98
N TYR A 272 12.02 7.54 -14.92
CA TYR A 272 12.43 8.93 -14.72
C TYR A 272 13.92 9.09 -14.40
N GLY A 273 14.51 8.10 -13.71
CA GLY A 273 15.94 8.01 -13.43
C GLY A 273 16.78 7.51 -14.61
N ARG A 274 16.16 7.29 -15.78
CA ARG A 274 16.82 6.87 -17.03
C ARG A 274 17.51 5.51 -16.98
N TYR A 275 17.11 4.62 -16.08
CA TYR A 275 17.46 3.19 -16.10
C TYR A 275 16.49 2.44 -17.02
N PHE A 276 16.52 2.77 -18.31
CA PHE A 276 15.46 2.37 -19.25
C PHE A 276 15.42 0.86 -19.49
N LYS A 277 16.58 0.18 -19.57
CA LYS A 277 16.62 -1.28 -19.77
C LYS A 277 16.01 -2.02 -18.58
N GLN A 278 16.36 -1.59 -17.38
CA GLN A 278 15.84 -2.14 -16.13
C GLN A 278 14.36 -1.82 -15.95
N ALA A 279 13.92 -0.61 -16.31
CA ALA A 279 12.50 -0.28 -16.32
C ALA A 279 11.71 -1.16 -17.32
N CYS A 280 12.29 -1.47 -18.48
CA CYS A 280 11.66 -2.36 -19.46
C CYS A 280 11.39 -3.76 -18.90
N THR A 281 12.32 -4.35 -18.12
CA THR A 281 12.08 -5.66 -17.50
C THR A 281 10.89 -5.63 -16.55
N LEU A 282 10.68 -4.53 -15.84
CA LEU A 282 9.52 -4.33 -14.98
C LEU A 282 8.23 -4.10 -15.77
N TYR A 283 8.26 -3.34 -16.87
CA TYR A 283 7.10 -3.20 -17.74
C TYR A 283 6.66 -4.52 -18.35
N ASP A 284 7.61 -5.40 -18.69
CA ASP A 284 7.31 -6.74 -19.19
C ASP A 284 6.73 -7.63 -18.08
N ALA A 285 7.23 -7.52 -16.84
CA ALA A 285 6.66 -8.21 -15.67
C ALA A 285 5.25 -7.73 -15.31
N ILE A 286 4.98 -6.42 -15.42
CA ILE A 286 3.66 -5.83 -15.19
C ILE A 286 2.65 -6.30 -16.25
N GLY A 287 3.06 -6.33 -17.52
CA GLY A 287 2.20 -6.74 -18.62
C GLY A 287 0.88 -5.95 -18.69
N SER A 288 -0.19 -6.61 -19.13
CA SER A 288 -1.56 -6.11 -19.12
C SER A 288 -2.26 -6.30 -17.77
N ASP A 289 -1.84 -7.29 -16.99
CA ASP A 289 -2.63 -7.83 -15.88
C ASP A 289 -2.41 -7.04 -14.58
N PHE A 290 -1.26 -6.36 -14.47
CA PHE A 290 -0.81 -5.76 -13.21
C PHE A 290 -0.63 -4.25 -13.28
N VAL A 291 -1.19 -3.55 -14.28
CA VAL A 291 -1.16 -2.08 -14.28
C VAL A 291 -1.98 -1.54 -13.11
N ARG A 292 -1.36 -0.76 -12.22
CA ARG A 292 -2.02 -0.25 -11.00
C ARG A 292 -2.41 1.22 -11.10
N LYS A 293 -3.40 1.64 -10.31
CA LYS A 293 -3.79 3.06 -10.23
C LYS A 293 -2.64 3.94 -9.75
N GLN A 294 -1.86 3.51 -8.77
CA GLN A 294 -0.65 4.21 -8.35
C GLN A 294 0.57 3.44 -8.85
N PRO A 295 1.59 4.13 -9.39
CA PRO A 295 1.78 5.58 -9.43
C PRO A 295 1.20 6.29 -10.67
N TRP A 296 0.62 5.55 -11.63
CA TRP A 296 0.32 6.05 -12.98
C TRP A 296 -0.88 7.00 -13.06
N HIS A 297 -1.90 6.81 -12.22
CA HIS A 297 -3.23 7.43 -12.21
C HIS A 297 -4.10 7.12 -13.45
N THR A 298 -3.51 7.00 -14.63
CA THR A 298 -4.19 6.64 -15.88
C THR A 298 -3.40 5.56 -16.65
N VAL A 299 -4.11 4.74 -17.43
CA VAL A 299 -3.49 3.77 -18.35
C VAL A 299 -2.63 4.50 -19.39
N GLU A 300 -3.07 5.67 -19.85
CA GLU A 300 -2.35 6.45 -20.84
C GLU A 300 -0.98 6.92 -20.36
N HIS A 301 -0.88 7.34 -19.09
CA HIS A 301 0.39 7.70 -18.49
C HIS A 301 1.32 6.49 -18.37
N TYR A 302 0.79 5.32 -17.96
CA TYR A 302 1.56 4.07 -17.95
C TYR A 302 2.11 3.73 -19.35
N ARG A 303 1.25 3.74 -20.37
CA ARG A 303 1.62 3.46 -21.77
C ARG A 303 2.69 4.42 -22.27
N THR A 304 2.50 5.72 -22.05
CA THR A 304 3.45 6.76 -22.46
C THR A 304 4.84 6.52 -21.86
N MET A 305 4.91 6.20 -20.56
CA MET A 305 6.18 5.96 -19.87
C MET A 305 6.85 4.66 -20.31
N ARG A 306 6.07 3.59 -20.50
CA ARG A 306 6.56 2.32 -21.04
C ARG A 306 7.15 2.48 -22.43
N ASP A 307 6.42 3.14 -23.33
CA ASP A 307 6.82 3.28 -24.72
C ASP A 307 8.03 4.22 -24.84
N TRP A 308 8.12 5.25 -23.99
CA TRP A 308 9.32 6.06 -23.83
C TRP A 308 10.53 5.23 -23.39
N ALA A 309 10.40 4.44 -22.31
CA ALA A 309 11.49 3.59 -21.83
C ALA A 309 11.98 2.62 -22.91
N ARG A 310 11.06 1.96 -23.63
CA ARG A 310 11.41 1.02 -24.72
C ARG A 310 12.13 1.71 -25.87
N LYS A 311 11.71 2.91 -26.25
CA LYS A 311 12.36 3.70 -27.30
C LYS A 311 13.80 4.04 -26.91
N GLU A 312 14.01 4.57 -25.70
CA GLU A 312 15.35 4.98 -25.24
C GLU A 312 16.27 3.77 -25.00
N ALA A 313 15.74 2.66 -24.47
CA ALA A 313 16.51 1.43 -24.27
C ALA A 313 17.00 0.79 -25.59
N ALA A 314 16.31 1.08 -26.71
CA ALA A 314 16.66 0.61 -28.04
C ALA A 314 17.64 1.54 -28.78
N ASP A 315 17.95 2.73 -28.24
CA ASP A 315 18.93 3.65 -28.83
C ASP A 315 20.34 3.05 -28.70
N PRO A 316 21.08 2.80 -29.80
CA PRO A 316 22.44 2.29 -29.75
C PRO A 316 23.44 3.17 -28.99
N HIS A 317 23.11 4.44 -28.79
CA HIS A 317 23.91 5.40 -28.03
C HIS A 317 23.54 5.48 -26.55
N TYR A 318 22.48 4.78 -26.12
CA TYR A 318 22.14 4.66 -24.71
C TYR A 318 23.06 3.67 -24.01
N HIS A 319 23.82 4.18 -23.05
CA HIS A 319 24.58 3.39 -22.10
C HIS A 319 23.95 3.58 -20.73
N ASP A 320 23.75 2.46 -20.02
CA ASP A 320 23.37 2.50 -18.61
C ASP A 320 24.48 3.28 -17.88
N GLU A 321 24.12 4.35 -17.18
CA GLU A 321 25.08 5.17 -16.42
C GLU A 321 25.73 4.41 -15.28
#